data_AF-A0A534XEU9-F1
#
_entry.id   AF-A0A534XEU9-F1
#
_cell.length_a   1.000
_cell.length_b   1.000
_cell.length_c   1.000
_cell.angle_alpha   90.00
_cell.angle_beta   90.00
_cell.angle_gamma   90.00
#
_symmetry.space_group_name_H-M   'P 1'
#
loop_
_entity.id
_entity.type
_entity.pdbx_description
1 polymer ?
#
loop_
_entity_poly.entity_id
_entity_poly.type
_entity_poly.pdbx_seq_one_letter_code
_entity_poly.pdbx_strand_id
1 'polypeptide(L)'
;MKDDTGAILCNLAAGGLYFGGAGVGVPLPSTVPDQGSSITKISSCNATTGALTLAATTDTDTGSNRTCTAAGVINPEYPGKTGCLFGPPLPIPNTNSAATSTCVVNRISTNASGAANCKDGSTSLLSLPLASDIYLTGPTDGLIPCPRCAGTPTTCQAGPNTGQPCTPADSASLGAAYPTSHDCPPAAAAFVGSLPIGFNLSSGTQTRNSADLSAQPFVFCGFCGQQFAPNFQGPPAVPCTSDAQCTNTTFPKCRQRTSGAFGQGPARTITENGVPANACISDGAKHNSTLVSVFCIPPAFNATVDSAADLPGPGAVGLPGQAQFLP
;
A
#
# COMPACT_ATOMS: atom_id res chain seq x y z
N MET A 1 -6.78 16.65 3.30
CA MET A 1 -5.50 17.37 3.22
C MET A 1 -5.72 18.85 3.40
N LYS A 2 -4.76 19.54 4.04
CA LYS A 2 -4.84 20.98 4.31
C LYS A 2 -3.57 21.72 3.88
N ASP A 3 -3.69 23.00 3.58
CA ASP A 3 -2.56 23.91 3.37
C ASP A 3 -2.03 24.52 4.69
N ASP A 4 -1.13 25.49 4.60
CA ASP A 4 -0.49 26.19 5.72
C ASP A 4 -1.42 27.14 6.49
N THR A 5 -2.52 27.57 5.88
CA THR A 5 -3.58 28.34 6.54
C THR A 5 -4.57 27.43 7.28
N GLY A 6 -4.48 26.11 7.06
CA GLY A 6 -5.43 25.12 7.56
C GLY A 6 -6.66 24.95 6.69
N ALA A 7 -6.71 25.60 5.52
CA ALA A 7 -7.79 25.44 4.55
C ALA A 7 -7.74 24.03 3.93
N ILE A 8 -8.91 23.46 3.64
CA ILE A 8 -9.01 22.12 3.06
C ILE A 8 -8.70 22.21 1.57
N LEU A 9 -7.64 21.50 1.14
CA LEU A 9 -7.29 21.36 -0.27
C LEU A 9 -8.10 20.25 -0.94
N CYS A 10 -8.24 19.12 -0.26
CA CYS A 10 -9.09 18.01 -0.71
C CYS A 10 -9.47 17.10 0.47
N ASN A 11 -10.55 16.35 0.32
CA ASN A 11 -10.90 15.25 1.22
C ASN A 11 -10.42 13.94 0.59
N LEU A 12 -9.74 13.10 1.38
CA LEU A 12 -9.32 11.77 0.95
C LEU A 12 -10.54 10.84 1.01
N ALA A 13 -10.75 10.07 -0.05
CA ALA A 13 -11.86 9.12 -0.12
C ALA A 13 -11.58 7.89 0.76
N ALA A 14 -12.58 7.44 1.51
CA ALA A 14 -12.49 6.16 2.21
C ALA A 14 -12.30 5.02 1.21
N GLY A 15 -11.40 4.07 1.50
CA GLY A 15 -11.06 2.99 0.56
C GLY A 15 -10.13 3.42 -0.58
N GLY A 16 -9.73 4.70 -0.64
CA GLY A 16 -8.82 5.22 -1.66
C GLY A 16 -7.36 5.03 -1.29
N LEU A 17 -6.53 4.66 -2.27
CA LEU A 17 -5.09 4.74 -2.19
C LEU A 17 -4.59 6.00 -2.91
N TYR A 18 -3.84 6.82 -2.20
CA TYR A 18 -3.16 8.01 -2.72
C TYR A 18 -1.65 7.84 -2.61
N PHE A 19 -0.92 8.33 -3.60
CA PHE A 19 0.54 8.29 -3.63
C PHE A 19 1.14 9.44 -4.44
N GLY A 20 2.41 9.71 -4.23
CA GLY A 20 3.18 10.67 -5.01
C GLY A 20 3.05 12.12 -4.52
N GLY A 21 3.94 12.96 -5.03
CA GLY A 21 3.91 14.40 -4.79
C GLY A 21 2.82 15.13 -5.59
N ALA A 22 2.96 16.44 -5.74
CA ALA A 22 2.03 17.22 -6.57
C ALA A 22 2.16 16.94 -8.08
N GLY A 23 3.22 16.25 -8.51
CA GLY A 23 3.47 15.91 -9.91
C GLY A 23 2.93 14.55 -10.34
N VAL A 24 2.16 13.86 -9.48
CA VAL A 24 1.59 12.53 -9.80
C VAL A 24 0.78 12.59 -11.09
N GLY A 25 1.15 11.75 -12.05
CA GLY A 25 0.53 11.66 -13.37
C GLY A 25 -0.54 10.57 -13.48
N VAL A 26 -0.69 9.75 -12.44
CA VAL A 26 -1.73 8.71 -12.35
C VAL A 26 -3.02 9.31 -11.75
N PRO A 27 -4.21 9.00 -12.28
CA PRO A 27 -5.47 9.38 -11.65
C PRO A 27 -5.59 8.84 -10.22
N LEU A 28 -5.96 9.71 -9.27
CA LEU A 28 -6.14 9.36 -7.86
C LEU A 28 -7.56 9.69 -7.36
N PRO A 29 -8.06 8.96 -6.35
CA PRO A 29 -7.43 7.79 -5.72
C PRO A 29 -7.43 6.56 -6.63
N SER A 30 -6.45 5.67 -6.42
CA SER A 30 -6.57 4.30 -6.92
C SER A 30 -7.55 3.53 -6.03
N THR A 31 -8.42 2.74 -6.66
CA THR A 31 -9.33 1.84 -5.97
C THR A 31 -8.52 0.72 -5.32
N VAL A 32 -8.71 0.50 -4.02
CA VAL A 32 -8.11 -0.63 -3.32
C VAL A 32 -9.00 -1.88 -3.52
N PRO A 33 -8.43 -3.05 -3.86
CA PRO A 33 -9.18 -4.30 -3.90
C PRO A 33 -9.92 -4.57 -2.58
N ASP A 34 -11.17 -5.03 -2.68
CA ASP A 34 -11.94 -5.46 -1.51
C ASP A 34 -11.70 -6.93 -1.18
N GLN A 35 -12.36 -7.45 -0.15
CA GLN A 35 -12.35 -8.86 0.26
C GLN A 35 -10.97 -9.44 0.68
N GLY A 36 -9.92 -8.63 0.70
CA GLY A 36 -8.66 -8.99 1.33
C GLY A 36 -8.83 -9.32 2.82
N SER A 37 -8.09 -10.32 3.30
CA SER A 37 -8.10 -10.72 4.70
C SER A 37 -6.67 -10.86 5.21
N SER A 38 -6.43 -10.48 6.47
CA SER A 38 -5.14 -10.63 7.13
C SER A 38 -5.38 -11.05 8.57
N ILE A 39 -4.95 -12.27 8.90
CA ILE A 39 -5.14 -12.89 10.19
C ILE A 39 -3.83 -12.75 10.97
N THR A 40 -3.90 -12.22 12.18
CA THR A 40 -2.79 -12.20 13.15
C THR A 40 -3.12 -13.10 14.33
N LYS A 41 -2.10 -13.69 14.94
CA LYS A 41 -2.28 -14.38 16.23
C LYS A 41 -2.15 -13.39 17.37
N ILE A 42 -2.68 -13.77 18.52
CA ILE A 42 -2.50 -13.02 19.77
C ILE A 42 -1.37 -13.70 20.55
N SER A 43 -0.23 -13.04 20.67
CA SER A 43 0.92 -13.59 21.40
C SER A 43 0.80 -13.40 22.91
N SER A 44 0.05 -12.40 23.34
CA SER A 44 -0.25 -12.14 24.75
C SER A 44 -1.50 -11.25 24.87
N CYS A 45 -2.18 -11.35 26.02
CA CYS A 45 -3.34 -10.52 26.32
C CYS A 45 -3.38 -10.13 27.80
N ASN A 46 -4.05 -9.00 28.08
CA ASN A 46 -4.40 -8.58 29.43
C ASN A 46 -5.93 -8.52 29.53
N ALA A 47 -6.53 -9.50 30.21
CA ALA A 47 -7.99 -9.60 30.34
C ALA A 47 -8.61 -8.41 31.09
N THR A 48 -7.89 -7.80 32.03
CA THR A 48 -8.39 -6.66 32.81
C THR A 48 -8.53 -5.41 31.93
N THR A 49 -7.56 -5.12 31.07
CA THR A 49 -7.58 -3.92 30.21
C THR A 49 -8.16 -4.18 28.82
N GLY A 50 -8.20 -5.44 28.39
CA GLY A 50 -8.54 -5.84 27.01
C GLY A 50 -7.36 -5.74 26.04
N ALA A 51 -6.16 -5.36 26.50
CA ALA A 51 -5.01 -5.18 25.61
C ALA A 51 -4.56 -6.52 25.00
N LEU A 52 -4.30 -6.49 23.70
CA LEU A 52 -3.80 -7.61 22.90
C LEU A 52 -2.46 -7.23 22.27
N THR A 53 -1.52 -8.18 22.26
CA THR A 53 -0.32 -8.09 21.42
C THR A 53 -0.49 -9.00 20.22
N LEU A 54 -0.36 -8.43 19.03
CA LEU A 54 -0.52 -9.11 17.75
C LEU A 54 0.83 -9.62 17.25
N ALA A 55 0.83 -10.80 16.65
CA ALA A 55 1.98 -11.40 15.99
C ALA A 55 1.57 -12.07 14.68
N ALA A 56 2.57 -12.35 13.83
CA ALA A 56 2.36 -12.98 12.54
C ALA A 56 1.78 -14.41 12.63
N THR A 57 0.89 -14.72 11.69
CA THR A 57 0.49 -16.08 11.31
C THR A 57 1.23 -16.53 10.06
N THR A 58 1.49 -17.82 9.97
CA THR A 58 2.00 -18.50 8.77
C THR A 58 0.84 -18.98 7.90
N ASP A 59 1.15 -19.43 6.68
CA ASP A 59 0.20 -20.11 5.79
C ASP A 59 -0.31 -21.44 6.37
N THR A 60 0.48 -22.10 7.22
CA THR A 60 0.04 -23.29 7.97
C THR A 60 -1.00 -22.92 9.03
N ASP A 61 -0.84 -21.78 9.71
CA ASP A 61 -1.78 -21.34 10.74
C ASP A 61 -3.16 -21.00 10.15
N THR A 62 -3.20 -20.42 8.95
CA THR A 62 -4.45 -19.94 8.31
C THR A 62 -4.99 -20.87 7.22
N GLY A 63 -4.20 -21.86 6.79
CA GLY A 63 -4.48 -22.70 5.64
C GLY A 63 -4.28 -22.02 4.27
N SER A 64 -3.74 -20.79 4.23
CA SER A 64 -3.51 -20.06 2.98
C SER A 64 -2.45 -18.96 3.09
N ASN A 65 -1.59 -18.85 2.07
CA ASN A 65 -0.67 -17.73 1.90
C ASN A 65 -1.37 -16.38 1.65
N ARG A 66 -2.69 -16.36 1.37
CA ARG A 66 -3.48 -15.16 1.04
C ARG A 66 -4.13 -14.49 2.25
N THR A 67 -4.12 -15.14 3.41
CA THR A 67 -4.77 -14.66 4.63
C THR A 67 -3.81 -14.54 5.81
N CYS A 68 -2.58 -15.05 5.67
CA CYS A 68 -1.57 -15.01 6.72
C CYS A 68 -0.80 -13.68 6.79
N THR A 69 0.11 -13.54 7.75
CA THR A 69 0.82 -12.27 8.01
C THR A 69 2.32 -12.42 8.32
N ALA A 70 2.95 -13.52 7.89
CA ALA A 70 4.38 -13.79 8.03
C ALA A 70 5.18 -13.47 6.75
N ALA A 71 6.44 -13.08 6.90
CA ALA A 71 7.35 -12.72 5.81
C ALA A 71 8.07 -13.90 5.16
N GLY A 72 8.12 -15.05 5.85
CA GLY A 72 8.87 -16.24 5.41
C GLY A 72 8.10 -17.21 4.52
N VAL A 73 6.82 -16.93 4.22
CA VAL A 73 5.95 -17.84 3.46
C VAL A 73 6.38 -17.94 2.01
N ILE A 74 6.49 -19.13 1.42
CA ILE A 74 6.82 -19.29 0.00
C ILE A 74 5.55 -19.14 -0.82
N ASN A 75 5.59 -18.38 -1.93
CA ASN A 75 4.44 -18.22 -2.82
C ASN A 75 4.59 -19.10 -4.07
N PRO A 76 3.73 -20.12 -4.26
CA PRO A 76 3.67 -20.87 -5.51
C PRO A 76 3.30 -19.99 -6.71
N GLU A 77 2.41 -19.01 -6.50
CA GLU A 77 1.96 -18.09 -7.57
C GLU A 77 3.04 -17.11 -8.02
N TYR A 78 4.05 -16.87 -7.17
CA TYR A 78 5.15 -15.94 -7.41
C TYR A 78 6.50 -16.57 -7.06
N PRO A 79 7.04 -17.43 -7.94
CA PRO A 79 8.29 -18.14 -7.67
C PRO A 79 9.44 -17.20 -7.29
N GLY A 80 10.18 -17.57 -6.24
CA GLY A 80 11.30 -16.78 -5.72
C GLY A 80 10.90 -15.58 -4.85
N LYS A 81 9.60 -15.38 -4.60
CA LYS A 81 9.11 -14.27 -3.77
C LYS A 81 8.43 -14.79 -2.51
N THR A 82 8.92 -14.36 -1.33
CA THR A 82 8.43 -14.83 -0.03
C THR A 82 7.46 -13.86 0.66
N GLY A 83 6.78 -14.28 1.71
CA GLY A 83 5.84 -13.48 2.48
C GLY A 83 4.40 -13.69 2.05
N CYS A 84 3.50 -13.65 3.03
CA CYS A 84 2.07 -13.74 2.81
C CYS A 84 1.59 -12.66 1.85
N LEU A 85 0.63 -12.98 1.01
CA LEU A 85 0.01 -12.05 0.08
C LEU A 85 -0.93 -11.13 0.86
N PHE A 86 -0.85 -9.83 0.58
CA PHE A 86 -1.66 -8.81 1.24
C PHE A 86 -2.74 -8.31 0.29
N GLY A 87 -3.92 -8.92 0.40
CA GLY A 87 -5.06 -8.66 -0.47
C GLY A 87 -4.83 -9.06 -1.94
N PRO A 88 -5.87 -8.96 -2.78
CA PRO A 88 -5.77 -9.23 -4.22
C PRO A 88 -4.76 -8.33 -4.95
N PRO A 89 -4.29 -8.71 -6.16
CA PRO A 89 -3.48 -7.83 -6.99
C PRO A 89 -4.15 -6.46 -7.20
N LEU A 90 -3.41 -5.38 -6.97
CA LEU A 90 -3.90 -4.00 -7.04
C LEU A 90 -3.68 -3.43 -8.45
N PRO A 91 -4.75 -3.16 -9.22
CA PRO A 91 -4.63 -2.47 -10.49
C PRO A 91 -4.41 -0.97 -10.27
N ILE A 92 -3.41 -0.40 -10.93
CA ILE A 92 -3.19 1.06 -11.03
C ILE A 92 -3.32 1.49 -12.51
N PRO A 93 -4.55 1.71 -13.02
CA PRO A 93 -4.74 2.22 -14.37
C PRO A 93 -4.23 3.65 -14.50
N ASN A 94 -3.51 3.97 -15.58
CA ASN A 94 -3.15 5.34 -15.91
C ASN A 94 -3.83 5.78 -17.22
N THR A 95 -4.99 6.44 -17.11
CA THR A 95 -5.73 6.97 -18.27
C THR A 95 -4.98 8.06 -19.03
N ASN A 96 -4.03 8.73 -18.38
CA ASN A 96 -3.21 9.78 -19.01
C ASN A 96 -2.06 9.18 -19.83
N SER A 97 -1.65 7.95 -19.52
CA SER A 97 -0.63 7.21 -20.25
C SER A 97 -0.76 5.71 -20.00
N ALA A 98 -1.55 5.04 -20.84
CA ALA A 98 -1.90 3.62 -20.65
C ALA A 98 -0.65 2.73 -20.47
N ALA A 99 0.42 3.00 -21.23
CA ALA A 99 1.70 2.29 -21.17
C ALA A 99 2.38 2.31 -19.79
N THR A 100 1.98 3.23 -18.91
CA THR A 100 2.50 3.34 -17.54
C THR A 100 1.60 2.75 -16.47
N SER A 101 0.50 2.08 -16.87
CA SER A 101 -0.37 1.36 -15.93
C SER A 101 0.38 0.17 -15.32
N THR A 102 0.18 -0.06 -14.02
CA THR A 102 0.90 -1.10 -13.27
C THR A 102 -0.05 -2.03 -12.53
N CYS A 103 0.28 -3.31 -12.48
CA CYS A 103 -0.30 -4.23 -11.50
C CYS A 103 0.65 -4.34 -10.31
N VAL A 104 0.14 -4.16 -9.10
CA VAL A 104 0.92 -4.24 -7.87
C VAL A 104 0.53 -5.47 -7.07
N VAL A 105 1.50 -6.29 -6.73
CA VAL A 105 1.31 -7.44 -5.84
C VAL A 105 1.98 -7.12 -4.51
N ASN A 106 1.19 -7.05 -3.44
CA ASN A 106 1.70 -6.76 -2.11
C ASN A 106 2.00 -8.06 -1.36
N ARG A 107 3.21 -8.16 -0.80
CA ARG A 107 3.62 -9.27 0.07
C ARG A 107 4.14 -8.74 1.39
N ILE A 108 3.91 -9.46 2.47
CA ILE A 108 4.50 -9.14 3.78
C ILE A 108 6.01 -9.35 3.72
N SER A 109 6.78 -8.29 3.98
CA SER A 109 8.25 -8.30 3.96
C SER A 109 8.88 -8.49 5.35
N THR A 110 8.13 -8.16 6.40
CA THR A 110 8.50 -8.39 7.81
C THR A 110 7.30 -8.92 8.55
N ASN A 111 7.50 -9.91 9.43
CA ASN A 111 6.44 -10.50 10.24
C ASN A 111 5.58 -9.42 10.92
N ALA A 112 4.27 -9.57 10.80
CA ALA A 112 3.34 -8.68 11.44
C ALA A 112 3.54 -8.62 12.95
N SER A 113 3.37 -7.41 13.48
CA SER A 113 3.38 -7.14 14.91
C SER A 113 2.47 -5.96 15.21
N GLY A 114 1.94 -5.89 16.42
CA GLY A 114 1.04 -4.80 16.75
C GLY A 114 0.41 -4.88 18.12
N ALA A 115 -0.50 -3.95 18.36
CA ALA A 115 -1.31 -3.88 19.55
C ALA A 115 -2.76 -3.51 19.17
N ALA A 116 -3.69 -4.17 19.85
CA ALA A 116 -5.12 -3.94 19.74
C ALA A 116 -5.78 -4.00 21.12
N ASN A 117 -7.06 -3.67 21.19
CA ASN A 117 -7.87 -3.84 22.39
C ASN A 117 -9.17 -4.57 22.04
N CYS A 118 -9.44 -5.68 22.74
CA CYS A 118 -10.61 -6.49 22.45
C CYS A 118 -11.94 -5.90 22.95
N LYS A 119 -11.90 -4.92 23.86
CA LYS A 119 -13.12 -4.33 24.45
C LYS A 119 -13.81 -3.32 23.55
N ASP A 120 -13.03 -2.57 22.77
CA ASP A 120 -13.54 -1.56 21.83
C ASP A 120 -13.17 -1.88 20.37
N GLY A 121 -12.38 -2.93 20.14
CA GLY A 121 -11.89 -3.33 18.82
C GLY A 121 -10.95 -2.30 18.20
N SER A 122 -10.28 -1.48 19.02
CA SER A 122 -9.27 -0.56 18.55
C SER A 122 -7.98 -1.29 18.19
N THR A 123 -7.32 -0.83 17.14
CA THR A 123 -5.98 -1.26 16.73
C THR A 123 -5.07 -0.04 16.78
N SER A 124 -4.26 0.09 17.83
CA SER A 124 -3.39 1.26 17.98
C SER A 124 -2.26 1.24 16.95
N LEU A 125 -1.72 0.06 16.68
CA LEU A 125 -0.72 -0.19 15.65
C LEU A 125 -0.82 -1.63 15.15
N LEU A 126 -0.85 -1.80 13.83
CA LEU A 126 -0.61 -3.06 13.15
C LEU A 126 0.46 -2.82 12.08
N SER A 127 1.69 -3.22 12.38
CA SER A 127 2.81 -3.13 11.46
C SER A 127 2.78 -4.32 10.49
N LEU A 128 2.69 -4.02 9.20
CA LEU A 128 2.68 -4.99 8.09
C LEU A 128 3.62 -4.51 6.97
N PRO A 129 4.94 -4.34 7.20
CA PRO A 129 5.82 -3.82 6.15
C PRO A 129 5.69 -4.65 4.87
N LEU A 130 5.42 -4.00 3.74
CA LEU A 130 5.14 -4.66 2.47
C LEU A 130 6.35 -4.59 1.53
N ALA A 131 6.54 -5.65 0.77
CA ALA A 131 7.20 -5.61 -0.53
C ALA A 131 6.10 -5.49 -1.60
N SER A 132 5.97 -4.30 -2.19
CA SER A 132 5.01 -4.02 -3.27
C SER A 132 5.70 -4.27 -4.60
N ASP A 133 5.46 -5.44 -5.19
CA ASP A 133 6.00 -5.83 -6.48
C ASP A 133 5.25 -5.14 -7.60
N ILE A 134 5.97 -4.41 -8.45
CA ILE A 134 5.38 -3.64 -9.54
C ILE A 134 5.58 -4.40 -10.85
N TYR A 135 4.49 -4.58 -11.57
CA TYR A 135 4.48 -5.12 -12.93
C TYR A 135 3.97 -4.05 -13.88
N LEU A 136 4.79 -3.65 -14.85
CA LEU A 136 4.45 -2.65 -15.86
C LEU A 136 3.77 -3.34 -17.05
N THR A 137 2.44 -3.29 -17.08
CA THR A 137 1.60 -4.10 -18.01
C THR A 137 0.86 -3.27 -19.06
N GLY A 138 1.05 -1.94 -19.03
CA GLY A 138 0.24 -0.95 -19.73
C GLY A 138 0.05 -0.98 -21.26
N PRO A 139 0.86 -1.65 -22.11
CA PRO A 139 0.57 -1.62 -23.54
C PRO A 139 -0.30 -2.78 -24.08
N THR A 140 -0.45 -3.90 -23.35
CA THR A 140 -1.07 -5.11 -23.96
C THR A 140 -2.60 -5.16 -23.87
N ASP A 141 -3.21 -4.64 -22.79
CA ASP A 141 -4.68 -4.64 -22.58
C ASP A 141 -5.24 -3.23 -22.22
N GLY A 142 -4.46 -2.18 -22.45
CA GLY A 142 -4.85 -0.79 -22.14
C GLY A 142 -4.90 -0.49 -20.64
N LEU A 143 -6.10 -0.18 -20.10
CA LEU A 143 -6.34 0.29 -18.73
C LEU A 143 -6.65 -0.84 -17.72
N ILE A 144 -6.46 -2.10 -18.10
CA ILE A 144 -6.64 -3.25 -17.21
C ILE A 144 -5.24 -3.80 -16.90
N PRO A 145 -4.53 -3.26 -15.89
CA PRO A 145 -3.14 -3.61 -15.69
C PRO A 145 -2.94 -4.95 -15.00
N CYS A 146 -3.87 -5.39 -14.15
CA CYS A 146 -3.81 -6.72 -13.54
C CYS A 146 -4.63 -7.72 -14.37
N PRO A 147 -4.13 -8.97 -14.56
CA PRO A 147 -4.96 -10.02 -15.10
C PRO A 147 -6.22 -10.24 -14.27
N ARG A 148 -7.36 -10.29 -14.95
CA ARG A 148 -8.66 -10.48 -14.31
C ARG A 148 -9.06 -11.94 -14.27
N CYS A 149 -9.83 -12.30 -13.25
CA CYS A 149 -10.49 -13.59 -13.13
C CYS A 149 -11.98 -13.44 -13.46
N ALA A 150 -12.36 -13.58 -14.72
CA ALA A 150 -13.69 -13.18 -15.20
C ALA A 150 -14.23 -14.14 -16.28
N GLY A 151 -15.42 -13.84 -16.81
CA GLY A 151 -16.05 -14.59 -17.90
C GLY A 151 -16.91 -15.78 -17.45
N THR A 152 -17.47 -16.49 -18.44
CA THR A 152 -18.29 -17.69 -18.24
C THR A 152 -17.86 -18.78 -19.24
N PRO A 153 -17.10 -19.81 -18.81
CA PRO A 153 -16.66 -20.08 -17.44
C PRO A 153 -15.64 -19.05 -16.91
N THR A 154 -15.58 -18.89 -15.59
CA THR A 154 -14.65 -17.96 -14.92
C THR A 154 -13.22 -18.44 -15.10
N THR A 155 -12.43 -17.65 -15.83
CA THR A 155 -11.05 -17.98 -16.20
C THR A 155 -10.16 -16.75 -16.19
N CYS A 156 -8.85 -16.97 -16.10
CA CYS A 156 -7.88 -15.88 -16.22
C CYS A 156 -7.91 -15.29 -17.62
N GLN A 157 -8.11 -13.98 -17.71
CA GLN A 157 -8.22 -13.25 -18.97
C GLN A 157 -6.86 -12.91 -19.59
N ALA A 158 -5.80 -12.92 -18.78
CA ALA A 158 -4.44 -12.62 -19.19
C ALA A 158 -3.42 -13.31 -18.28
N GLY A 159 -2.12 -13.13 -18.59
CA GLY A 159 -1.01 -13.66 -17.81
C GLY A 159 -0.70 -15.14 -18.08
N PRO A 160 0.23 -15.75 -17.33
CA PRO A 160 0.69 -17.12 -17.57
C PRO A 160 -0.41 -18.18 -17.49
N ASN A 161 -1.47 -17.90 -16.74
CA ASN A 161 -2.59 -18.83 -16.53
C ASN A 161 -3.79 -18.51 -17.42
N THR A 162 -3.63 -17.75 -18.51
CA THR A 162 -4.74 -17.38 -19.42
C THR A 162 -5.56 -18.60 -19.82
N GLY A 163 -6.89 -18.50 -19.71
CA GLY A 163 -7.85 -19.57 -20.01
C GLY A 163 -7.97 -20.65 -18.93
N GLN A 164 -7.15 -20.64 -17.88
CA GLN A 164 -7.28 -21.56 -16.76
C GLN A 164 -8.39 -21.11 -15.79
N PRO A 165 -9.05 -22.06 -15.09
CA PRO A 165 -10.01 -21.73 -14.04
C PRO A 165 -9.37 -20.88 -12.94
N CYS A 166 -10.15 -19.96 -12.41
CA CYS A 166 -9.72 -19.09 -11.31
C CYS A 166 -10.91 -18.73 -10.42
N THR A 167 -10.61 -18.29 -9.21
CA THR A 167 -11.58 -17.72 -8.27
C THR A 167 -11.32 -16.22 -8.11
N PRO A 168 -12.31 -15.35 -8.35
CA PRO A 168 -12.21 -13.92 -8.08
C PRO A 168 -11.83 -13.68 -6.61
N ALA A 169 -10.83 -12.83 -6.37
CA ALA A 169 -10.38 -12.50 -5.02
C ALA A 169 -10.94 -11.16 -4.52
N ASP A 170 -11.57 -10.37 -5.41
CA ASP A 170 -12.27 -9.12 -5.14
C ASP A 170 -13.56 -9.02 -5.97
N SER A 171 -14.32 -7.95 -5.75
CA SER A 171 -15.62 -7.73 -6.35
C SER A 171 -15.52 -7.07 -7.72
N ALA A 172 -16.25 -7.61 -8.70
CA ALA A 172 -16.43 -6.97 -10.01
C ALA A 172 -17.10 -5.59 -9.93
N SER A 173 -17.79 -5.26 -8.83
CA SER A 173 -18.41 -3.95 -8.59
C SER A 173 -17.40 -2.81 -8.43
N LEU A 174 -16.12 -3.11 -8.21
CA LEU A 174 -15.04 -2.12 -8.10
C LEU A 174 -14.66 -1.48 -9.45
N GLY A 175 -15.12 -2.05 -10.57
CA GLY A 175 -14.98 -1.46 -11.90
C GLY A 175 -14.30 -2.38 -12.92
N ALA A 176 -14.00 -1.84 -14.10
CA ALA A 176 -13.53 -2.63 -15.25
C ALA A 176 -12.18 -3.34 -15.05
N ALA A 177 -11.34 -2.86 -14.13
CA ALA A 177 -10.08 -3.49 -13.77
C ALA A 177 -10.25 -4.73 -12.87
N TYR A 178 -11.48 -5.00 -12.41
CA TYR A 178 -11.82 -6.03 -11.44
C TYR A 178 -12.83 -7.05 -12.00
N PRO A 179 -12.82 -8.32 -11.58
CA PRO A 179 -12.08 -8.78 -10.42
C PRO A 179 -10.69 -9.33 -10.75
N THR A 180 -9.75 -9.16 -9.82
CA THR A 180 -8.40 -9.72 -9.88
C THR A 180 -8.29 -10.98 -9.03
N SER A 181 -7.23 -11.75 -9.24
CA SER A 181 -6.93 -12.93 -8.42
C SER A 181 -5.45 -13.29 -8.49
N HIS A 182 -4.93 -13.87 -7.41
CA HIS A 182 -3.61 -14.50 -7.41
C HIS A 182 -3.55 -15.77 -8.27
N ASP A 183 -4.70 -16.36 -8.61
CA ASP A 183 -4.77 -17.44 -9.60
C ASP A 183 -4.36 -16.96 -10.99
N CYS A 184 -4.43 -15.64 -11.23
CA CYS A 184 -4.08 -14.98 -12.49
C CYS A 184 -2.89 -14.03 -12.27
N PRO A 185 -1.67 -14.56 -12.05
CA PRO A 185 -0.53 -13.69 -11.78
C PRO A 185 -0.17 -12.85 -13.03
N PRO A 186 0.29 -11.61 -12.87
CA PRO A 186 0.91 -10.87 -13.96
C PRO A 186 2.12 -11.62 -14.53
N ALA A 187 2.42 -11.41 -15.81
CA ALA A 187 3.56 -12.04 -16.46
C ALA A 187 4.87 -11.62 -15.77
N ALA A 188 5.74 -12.59 -15.45
CA ALA A 188 7.01 -12.33 -14.78
C ALA A 188 7.92 -11.35 -15.55
N ALA A 189 7.86 -11.36 -16.88
CA ALA A 189 8.60 -10.44 -17.75
C ALA A 189 8.18 -8.96 -17.61
N ALA A 190 6.99 -8.69 -17.06
CA ALA A 190 6.52 -7.33 -16.78
C ALA A 190 7.03 -6.78 -15.43
N PHE A 191 7.67 -7.60 -14.60
CA PHE A 191 8.18 -7.18 -13.30
C PHE A 191 9.31 -6.16 -13.45
N VAL A 192 9.17 -5.01 -12.77
CA VAL A 192 10.14 -3.91 -12.86
C VAL A 192 10.83 -3.56 -11.54
N GLY A 193 10.38 -4.13 -10.43
CA GLY A 193 11.00 -3.92 -9.11
C GLY A 193 10.00 -4.06 -7.96
N SER A 194 10.53 -4.00 -6.73
CA SER A 194 9.72 -4.06 -5.49
C SER A 194 9.99 -2.84 -4.64
N LEU A 195 8.92 -2.17 -4.20
CA LEU A 195 8.99 -1.06 -3.26
C LEU A 195 8.86 -1.55 -1.82
N PRO A 196 9.77 -1.20 -0.90
CA PRO A 196 9.58 -1.43 0.52
C PRO A 196 8.66 -0.36 1.11
N ILE A 197 7.44 -0.75 1.50
CA ILE A 197 6.44 0.14 2.10
C ILE A 197 6.38 -0.14 3.60
N GLY A 198 6.72 0.86 4.42
CA GLY A 198 6.58 0.82 5.87
C GLY A 198 5.12 0.93 6.30
N PHE A 199 4.32 -0.09 5.97
CA PHE A 199 2.87 -0.08 6.13
C PHE A 199 2.49 -0.32 7.59
N ASN A 200 1.96 0.72 8.24
CA ASN A 200 1.56 0.69 9.64
C ASN A 200 0.10 1.13 9.72
N LEU A 201 -0.78 0.20 10.03
CA LEU A 201 -2.22 0.42 10.13
C LEU A 201 -2.61 0.83 11.55
N SER A 202 -3.61 1.71 11.66
CA SER A 202 -4.23 2.08 12.92
C SER A 202 -5.71 2.32 12.72
N SER A 203 -6.53 1.99 13.72
CA SER A 203 -7.94 2.41 13.74
C SER A 203 -8.12 3.82 14.31
N GLY A 204 -7.02 4.50 14.69
CA GLY A 204 -7.02 5.90 15.10
C GLY A 204 -6.64 6.84 13.95
N THR A 205 -6.52 8.12 14.25
CA THR A 205 -6.07 9.13 13.29
C THR A 205 -4.56 9.03 13.05
N GLN A 206 -4.15 9.00 11.78
CA GLN A 206 -2.76 9.18 11.38
C GLN A 206 -2.59 10.51 10.66
N THR A 207 -1.57 11.26 11.04
CA THR A 207 -1.25 12.55 10.43
C THR A 207 0.22 12.59 10.05
N ARG A 208 0.50 13.15 8.87
CA ARG A 208 1.84 13.51 8.45
C ARG A 208 1.85 14.97 8.03
N ASN A 209 2.85 15.70 8.51
CA ASN A 209 3.09 17.09 8.16
C ASN A 209 4.29 17.18 7.21
N SER A 210 4.21 18.08 6.25
CA SER A 210 5.35 18.45 5.42
C SER A 210 6.32 19.36 6.17
N ALA A 211 7.57 19.41 5.72
CA ALA A 211 8.55 20.41 6.13
C ALA A 211 9.06 21.20 4.92
N ASP A 212 9.52 22.42 5.17
CA ASP A 212 10.29 23.18 4.18
C ASP A 212 11.77 22.89 4.36
N LEU A 213 12.35 22.29 3.32
CA LEU A 213 13.76 21.94 3.27
C LEU A 213 14.48 22.89 2.31
N SER A 214 15.80 23.00 2.44
CA SER A 214 16.59 23.98 1.69
C SER A 214 16.42 23.87 0.16
N ALA A 215 16.20 22.65 -0.33
CA ALA A 215 16.04 22.35 -1.75
C ALA A 215 14.58 22.38 -2.22
N GLN A 216 13.62 22.22 -1.31
CA GLN A 216 12.23 21.99 -1.68
C GLN A 216 11.28 22.29 -0.50
N PRO A 217 10.24 23.12 -0.70
CA PRO A 217 9.17 23.28 0.28
C PRO A 217 8.19 22.10 0.23
N PHE A 218 7.31 21.98 1.22
CA PHE A 218 6.23 20.98 1.25
C PHE A 218 6.69 19.51 1.10
N VAL A 219 7.79 19.15 1.76
CA VAL A 219 8.33 17.77 1.74
C VAL A 219 7.72 16.93 2.85
N PHE A 220 6.93 15.93 2.49
CA PHE A 220 6.40 14.90 3.40
C PHE A 220 7.35 13.72 3.59
N CYS A 221 8.12 13.40 2.55
CA CYS A 221 8.93 12.19 2.46
C CYS A 221 10.33 12.48 1.91
N GLY A 222 11.23 12.90 2.79
CA GLY A 222 12.60 13.21 2.42
C GLY A 222 13.44 11.97 2.13
N PHE A 223 14.08 11.97 0.96
CA PHE A 223 15.15 11.04 0.58
C PHE A 223 16.33 11.83 0.00
N CYS A 224 17.55 11.33 0.21
CA CYS A 224 18.75 11.96 -0.32
C CYS A 224 18.75 11.89 -1.85
N GLY A 225 18.81 13.05 -2.50
CA GLY A 225 18.70 13.21 -3.93
C GLY A 225 19.50 14.39 -4.48
N GLN A 226 19.49 14.51 -5.80
CA GLN A 226 20.10 15.63 -6.52
C GLN A 226 19.25 16.89 -6.40
N GLN A 227 19.88 18.07 -6.44
CA GLN A 227 19.15 19.34 -6.28
C GLN A 227 18.25 19.68 -7.48
N PHE A 228 18.67 19.36 -8.70
CA PHE A 228 18.00 19.80 -9.94
C PHE A 228 17.61 18.64 -10.87
N ALA A 229 17.68 17.41 -10.39
CA ALA A 229 17.32 16.22 -11.15
C ALA A 229 16.53 15.25 -10.27
N PRO A 230 15.61 14.46 -10.84
CA PRO A 230 14.79 13.49 -10.11
C PRO A 230 15.56 12.20 -9.78
N ASN A 231 16.84 12.32 -9.40
CA ASN A 231 17.72 11.20 -9.09
C ASN A 231 17.95 11.12 -7.58
N PHE A 232 17.88 9.92 -7.03
CA PHE A 232 17.96 9.65 -5.60
C PHE A 232 19.06 8.63 -5.30
N GLN A 233 19.68 8.75 -4.13
CA GLN A 233 20.67 7.80 -3.66
C GLN A 233 20.04 6.42 -3.46
N GLY A 234 20.71 5.38 -3.92
CA GLY A 234 20.32 3.99 -3.74
C GLY A 234 20.57 3.16 -5.00
N PRO A 235 20.02 1.93 -5.06
CA PRO A 235 19.24 1.24 -4.03
C PRO A 235 20.10 0.66 -2.87
N PRO A 236 19.62 0.60 -1.60
CA PRO A 236 18.34 1.11 -1.10
C PRO A 236 18.31 2.64 -0.96
N ALA A 237 17.12 3.21 -0.96
CA ALA A 237 16.94 4.65 -0.78
C ALA A 237 17.36 5.11 0.62
N VAL A 238 17.97 6.29 0.72
CA VAL A 238 18.40 6.86 2.00
C VAL A 238 17.38 7.91 2.48
N PRO A 239 16.56 7.59 3.50
CA PRO A 239 15.60 8.54 4.06
C PRO A 239 16.33 9.65 4.82
N CYS A 240 15.74 10.84 4.82
CA CYS A 240 16.29 12.01 5.50
C CYS A 240 15.17 12.96 5.93
N THR A 241 15.49 13.85 6.84
CA THR A 241 14.69 15.00 7.30
C THR A 241 15.46 16.32 7.15
N SER A 242 16.74 16.27 6.76
CA SER A 242 17.55 17.45 6.46
C SER A 242 18.73 17.10 5.54
N ASP A 243 19.30 18.10 4.85
CA ASP A 243 20.46 17.93 3.96
C ASP A 243 21.69 17.37 4.69
N ALA A 244 21.83 17.65 6.00
CA ALA A 244 22.99 17.19 6.78
C ALA A 244 23.08 15.66 6.89
N GLN A 245 21.98 14.95 6.68
CA GLN A 245 21.95 13.48 6.67
C GLN A 245 22.38 12.89 5.32
N CYS A 246 22.49 13.73 4.28
CA CYS A 246 22.86 13.33 2.94
C CYS A 246 24.37 13.50 2.73
N THR A 247 25.12 12.52 3.23
CA THR A 247 26.60 12.53 3.26
C THR A 247 27.23 12.25 1.89
N ASN A 248 26.48 11.71 0.93
CA ASN A 248 26.96 11.51 -0.43
C ASN A 248 26.87 12.83 -1.21
N THR A 249 28.01 13.36 -1.64
CA THR A 249 28.10 14.64 -2.36
C THR A 249 27.36 14.65 -3.71
N THR A 250 27.08 13.48 -4.29
CA THR A 250 26.26 13.34 -5.51
C THR A 250 24.77 13.54 -5.24
N PHE A 251 24.32 13.26 -4.01
CA PHE A 251 22.93 13.35 -3.59
C PHE A 251 22.78 14.20 -2.32
N PRO A 252 23.22 15.47 -2.33
CA PRO A 252 23.42 16.25 -1.11
C PRO A 252 22.13 16.83 -0.52
N LYS A 253 20.97 16.62 -1.16
CA LYS A 253 19.72 17.29 -0.80
C LYS A 253 18.69 16.33 -0.28
N CYS A 254 18.07 16.69 0.84
CA CYS A 254 16.92 15.99 1.34
C CYS A 254 15.65 16.51 0.65
N ARG A 255 14.99 15.66 -0.12
CA ARG A 255 13.83 16.05 -0.93
C ARG A 255 12.94 14.87 -1.24
N GLN A 256 11.74 15.14 -1.73
CA GLN A 256 10.95 14.16 -2.49
C GLN A 256 11.06 14.48 -3.98
N ARG A 257 10.36 13.73 -4.85
CA ARG A 257 10.40 14.00 -6.29
C ARG A 257 9.86 15.40 -6.59
N THR A 258 8.59 15.60 -6.34
CA THR A 258 7.90 16.89 -6.48
C THR A 258 7.29 17.32 -5.15
N SER A 259 7.39 18.60 -4.79
CA SER A 259 6.83 19.17 -3.56
C SER A 259 5.32 18.95 -3.47
N GLY A 260 4.79 18.85 -2.26
CA GLY A 260 3.35 18.64 -2.03
C GLY A 260 2.96 17.17 -2.03
N ALA A 261 1.68 16.87 -2.25
CA ALA A 261 1.15 15.51 -2.16
C ALA A 261 -0.06 15.32 -3.07
N PHE A 262 -0.17 14.17 -3.73
CA PHE A 262 -1.38 13.70 -4.42
C PHE A 262 -1.98 14.72 -5.40
N GLY A 263 -1.14 15.39 -6.18
CA GLY A 263 -1.55 16.44 -7.11
C GLY A 263 -1.79 17.82 -6.48
N GLN A 264 -1.60 17.96 -5.17
CA GLN A 264 -1.79 19.21 -4.41
C GLN A 264 -0.45 19.82 -4.03
N GLY A 265 -0.07 20.89 -4.73
CA GLY A 265 1.17 21.64 -4.50
C GLY A 265 1.33 22.20 -3.08
N PRO A 266 0.36 22.98 -2.55
CA PRO A 266 0.49 23.63 -1.24
C PRO A 266 0.13 22.72 -0.05
N ALA A 267 0.11 21.39 -0.23
CA ALA A 267 -0.26 20.48 0.84
C ALA A 267 0.73 20.54 2.02
N ARG A 268 0.21 20.80 3.22
CA ARG A 268 0.96 20.81 4.48
C ARG A 268 0.66 19.63 5.37
N THR A 269 -0.58 19.18 5.37
CA THR A 269 -1.02 18.10 6.27
C THR A 269 -1.83 17.07 5.50
N ILE A 270 -1.41 15.81 5.64
CA ILE A 270 -2.16 14.63 5.26
C ILE A 270 -2.71 14.03 6.55
N THR A 271 -4.02 13.84 6.61
CA THR A 271 -4.69 13.22 7.75
C THR A 271 -5.62 12.14 7.22
N GLU A 272 -5.46 10.95 7.75
CA GLU A 272 -6.37 9.83 7.59
C GLU A 272 -7.01 9.49 8.93
N ASN A 273 -8.31 9.24 8.93
CA ASN A 273 -9.07 8.95 10.14
C ASN A 273 -9.55 7.51 10.11
N GLY A 274 -8.95 6.67 10.96
CA GLY A 274 -9.46 5.34 11.23
C GLY A 274 -10.72 5.38 12.09
N VAL A 275 -11.40 4.25 12.15
CA VAL A 275 -12.57 4.04 13.01
C VAL A 275 -12.40 2.68 13.68
N PRO A 276 -12.30 2.58 15.02
CA PRO A 276 -12.28 1.29 15.70
C PRO A 276 -13.63 0.58 15.55
N ALA A 277 -13.67 -0.70 15.93
CA ALA A 277 -14.91 -1.47 15.84
C ALA A 277 -16.05 -0.88 16.71
N ASN A 278 -15.69 -0.14 17.77
CA ASN A 278 -16.60 0.41 18.78
C ASN A 278 -17.47 -0.67 19.45
N ALA A 279 -16.94 -1.89 19.52
CA ALA A 279 -17.60 -3.06 20.08
C ALA A 279 -16.57 -4.03 20.65
N CYS A 280 -17.03 -4.87 21.57
CA CYS A 280 -16.20 -5.93 22.11
C CYS A 280 -16.04 -7.03 21.06
N ILE A 281 -14.85 -7.13 20.46
CA ILE A 281 -14.58 -8.11 19.39
C ILE A 281 -14.37 -9.53 19.93
N SER A 282 -14.30 -9.72 21.25
CA SER A 282 -14.21 -11.06 21.86
C SER A 282 -15.54 -11.83 21.84
N ASP A 283 -16.62 -11.23 21.30
CA ASP A 283 -17.89 -11.91 21.05
C ASP A 283 -17.83 -12.87 19.84
N GLY A 284 -16.73 -12.85 19.09
CA GLY A 284 -16.52 -13.68 17.90
C GLY A 284 -17.31 -13.21 16.68
N ALA A 285 -18.05 -12.10 16.77
CA ALA A 285 -18.77 -11.51 15.65
C ALA A 285 -17.86 -10.62 14.79
N LYS A 286 -18.30 -10.37 13.55
CA LYS A 286 -17.64 -9.40 12.67
C LYS A 286 -18.13 -8.01 12.99
N HIS A 287 -17.22 -7.08 13.23
CA HIS A 287 -17.51 -5.69 13.52
C HIS A 287 -16.85 -4.78 12.50
N ASN A 288 -17.59 -3.81 11.97
CA ASN A 288 -17.05 -2.87 10.98
C ASN A 288 -15.96 -2.01 11.62
N SER A 289 -14.82 -1.89 10.94
CA SER A 289 -13.69 -1.08 11.37
C SER A 289 -13.03 -0.46 10.14
N THR A 290 -12.34 0.66 10.31
CA THR A 290 -11.53 1.26 9.26
C THR A 290 -10.12 1.44 9.78
N LEU A 291 -9.17 0.77 9.14
CA LEU A 291 -7.76 0.95 9.40
C LEU A 291 -7.19 1.96 8.39
N VAL A 292 -6.32 2.85 8.85
CA VAL A 292 -5.68 3.85 8.00
C VAL A 292 -4.17 3.81 8.13
N SER A 293 -3.48 4.33 7.13
CA SER A 293 -2.03 4.56 7.16
C SER A 293 -1.63 5.79 6.35
N VAL A 294 -0.66 6.56 6.87
CA VAL A 294 0.05 7.59 6.10
C VAL A 294 1.55 7.30 6.12
N PHE A 295 2.13 6.99 4.98
CA PHE A 295 3.47 6.43 4.84
C PHE A 295 4.29 7.18 3.80
N CYS A 296 5.58 6.81 3.69
CA CYS A 296 6.44 7.26 2.61
C CYS A 296 6.72 6.12 1.64
N ILE A 297 6.74 6.47 0.37
CA ILE A 297 7.09 5.57 -0.71
C ILE A 297 8.48 6.00 -1.22
N PRO A 298 9.50 5.13 -1.13
CA PRO A 298 10.83 5.42 -1.68
C PRO A 298 10.79 5.45 -3.22
N PRO A 299 11.86 5.88 -3.90
CA PRO A 299 12.00 5.66 -5.33
C PRO A 299 11.94 4.15 -5.65
N ALA A 300 11.26 3.78 -6.71
CA ALA A 300 11.27 2.45 -7.28
C ALA A 300 12.57 2.16 -8.04
N PHE A 301 13.36 3.20 -8.34
CA PHE A 301 14.53 3.14 -9.21
C PHE A 301 14.19 2.65 -10.62
N ASN A 302 12.97 2.97 -11.05
CA ASN A 302 12.48 2.73 -12.40
C ASN A 302 11.92 4.05 -12.93
N ALA A 303 12.60 4.63 -13.94
CA ALA A 303 12.27 5.96 -14.43
C ALA A 303 10.81 6.11 -14.88
N THR A 304 10.21 5.07 -15.45
CA THR A 304 8.81 5.08 -15.89
C THR A 304 7.86 5.11 -14.70
N VAL A 305 8.05 4.22 -13.73
CA VAL A 305 7.21 4.14 -12.51
C VAL A 305 7.37 5.40 -11.68
N ASP A 306 8.62 5.79 -11.37
CA ASP A 306 8.92 6.97 -10.58
C ASP A 306 8.39 8.23 -11.25
N SER A 307 8.34 8.24 -12.60
CA SER A 307 7.76 9.35 -13.33
C SER A 307 6.25 9.42 -13.29
N ALA A 308 5.56 8.31 -13.48
CA ALA A 308 4.11 8.29 -13.48
C ALA A 308 3.55 8.49 -12.06
N ALA A 309 4.10 7.78 -11.08
CA ALA A 309 3.63 7.81 -9.69
C ALA A 309 4.25 8.94 -8.84
N ASP A 310 5.16 9.72 -9.43
CA ASP A 310 5.86 10.83 -8.77
C ASP A 310 6.58 10.42 -7.47
N LEU A 311 7.42 9.38 -7.58
CA LEU A 311 8.14 8.76 -6.47
C LEU A 311 9.62 9.17 -6.43
N PRO A 312 10.20 9.39 -5.24
CA PRO A 312 9.61 9.20 -3.91
C PRO A 312 8.60 10.29 -3.56
N GLY A 313 7.65 9.92 -2.71
CA GLY A 313 6.57 10.81 -2.27
C GLY A 313 5.76 10.21 -1.12
N PRO A 314 4.79 10.95 -0.58
CA PRO A 314 3.87 10.43 0.41
C PRO A 314 2.96 9.34 -0.16
N GLY A 315 2.39 8.54 0.72
CA GLY A 315 1.28 7.64 0.46
C GLY A 315 0.25 7.72 1.58
N ALA A 316 -1.02 7.53 1.26
CA ALA A 316 -2.13 7.49 2.22
C ALA A 316 -3.15 6.46 1.77
N VAL A 317 -3.69 5.71 2.72
CA VAL A 317 -4.76 4.75 2.45
C VAL A 317 -5.70 4.61 3.63
N GLY A 318 -6.98 4.47 3.32
CA GLY A 318 -7.99 3.96 4.25
C GLY A 318 -8.49 2.60 3.78
N LEU A 319 -8.59 1.65 4.71
CA LEU A 319 -9.05 0.29 4.50
C LEU A 319 -10.31 0.03 5.35
N PRO A 320 -11.51 0.33 4.82
CA PRO A 320 -12.76 -0.10 5.42
C PRO A 320 -12.83 -1.63 5.36
N GLY A 321 -13.23 -2.24 6.46
CA GLY A 321 -13.33 -3.68 6.56
C GLY A 321 -14.01 -4.12 7.84
N GLN A 322 -13.71 -5.35 8.27
CA GLN A 322 -14.27 -5.95 9.47
C GLN A 322 -13.16 -6.51 10.35
N ALA A 323 -13.27 -6.27 11.65
CA ALA A 323 -12.45 -6.89 12.69
C ALA A 323 -13.27 -8.01 13.36
N GLN A 324 -12.61 -9.13 13.62
CA GLN A 324 -13.22 -10.30 14.26
C GLN A 324 -12.16 -11.06 15.05
N PHE A 325 -12.55 -11.61 16.20
CA PHE A 325 -11.76 -12.59 16.92
C PHE A 325 -12.08 -13.99 16.39
N LEU A 326 -11.06 -14.75 16.01
CA LEU A 326 -11.20 -16.15 15.58
C LEU A 326 -10.77 -17.08 16.73
N PRO A 327 -11.54 -18.15 17.01
CA PRO A 327 -11.22 -19.11 18.06
C PRO A 327 -10.03 -20.01 17.73
#